data_AF-A0A8S3QAK3-F1
#
_entry.id   AF-A0A8S3QAK3-F1
#
_cell.length_a   1.000
_cell.length_b   1.000
_cell.length_c   1.000
_cell.angle_alpha   90.00
_cell.angle_beta   90.00
_cell.angle_gamma   90.00
#
_symmetry.space_group_name_H-M   'P 1'
#
loop_
_entity.id
_entity.type
_entity.pdbx_description
1 polymer ?
#
loop_
_entity_poly.entity_id
_entity_poly.type
_entity_poly.pdbx_seq_one_letter_code
_entity_poly.pdbx_strand_id
1 'polypeptide(L)'
;MALLTSQNNFTEAIPSQLEVFEIPPYQLGVESISYEECRPTSQVTAYNPIEFNLCAQNGLEYIDLRRSKLYVKLRVKHSNGDNIAIDSKVAPVNGFFYALFSQVDCYLQGSLVSSSNTNYSYKCMMKTLLDYGQDAKASQLTSALFYKDRSGHMDSFDTNTGLYERKKLIGNSKSLDMEGMLFHDLLKWIVTY
;
A
#
# COMPACT_ATOMS: atom_id res chain seq x y z
N MET A 1 51.19 21.07 -35.06
CA MET A 1 50.08 20.30 -35.67
C MET A 1 50.13 18.91 -35.05
N ALA A 2 49.32 18.66 -34.01
CA ALA A 2 49.27 17.38 -33.32
C ALA A 2 47.86 16.80 -33.53
N LEU A 3 47.79 15.68 -34.24
CA LEU A 3 46.56 14.94 -34.52
C LEU A 3 46.19 14.10 -33.27
N LEU A 4 45.02 14.36 -32.69
CA LEU A 4 44.38 13.47 -31.72
C LEU A 4 43.65 12.38 -32.51
N THR A 5 44.23 11.18 -32.60
CA THR A 5 43.52 9.99 -33.06
C THR A 5 42.68 9.45 -31.92
N SER A 6 41.39 9.81 -31.87
CA SER A 6 40.43 9.09 -31.02
C SER A 6 40.24 7.69 -31.63
N GLN A 7 40.84 6.68 -31.02
CA GLN A 7 40.46 5.30 -31.31
C GLN A 7 39.02 5.10 -30.84
N ASN A 8 38.08 5.24 -31.76
CA ASN A 8 36.70 4.83 -31.54
C ASN A 8 36.65 3.31 -31.49
N ASN A 9 36.93 2.75 -30.32
CA ASN A 9 36.61 1.36 -30.01
C ASN A 9 35.09 1.27 -29.83
N PHE A 10 34.36 1.13 -30.93
CA PHE A 10 32.98 0.67 -30.86
C PHE A 10 33.02 -0.82 -30.50
N THR A 11 32.70 -1.14 -29.26
CA THR A 11 32.41 -2.50 -28.82
C THR A 11 31.08 -2.93 -29.46
N GLU A 12 31.04 -4.14 -30.01
CA GLU A 12 29.78 -4.75 -30.48
C GLU A 12 28.78 -4.75 -29.32
N ALA A 13 27.58 -4.21 -29.55
CA ALA A 13 26.54 -4.17 -28.53
C ALA A 13 25.97 -5.57 -28.35
N ILE A 14 26.42 -6.28 -27.31
CA ILE A 14 25.84 -7.54 -26.88
C ILE A 14 24.65 -7.20 -25.96
N PRO A 15 23.49 -7.84 -26.12
CA PRO A 15 22.38 -7.66 -25.19
C PRO A 15 22.84 -7.96 -23.77
N SER A 16 22.52 -7.08 -22.82
CA SER A 16 22.93 -7.24 -21.40
C SER A 16 22.44 -8.55 -20.76
N GLN A 17 21.45 -9.23 -21.38
CA GLN A 17 21.01 -10.56 -20.95
C GLN A 17 22.04 -11.68 -21.25
N LEU A 18 23.00 -11.45 -22.17
CA LEU A 18 24.02 -12.43 -22.57
C LEU A 18 25.37 -12.20 -21.87
N GLU A 19 25.56 -11.06 -21.18
CA GLU A 19 26.77 -10.73 -20.42
C GLU A 19 26.70 -11.24 -18.98
N VAL A 20 26.58 -12.56 -18.82
CA VAL A 20 26.38 -13.24 -17.52
C VAL A 20 27.59 -13.13 -16.59
N PHE A 21 28.77 -12.83 -17.13
CA PHE A 21 30.03 -12.77 -16.40
C PHE A 21 30.54 -11.35 -16.17
N GLU A 22 29.85 -10.35 -16.70
CA GLU A 22 30.22 -8.96 -16.47
C GLU A 22 29.66 -8.49 -15.12
N ILE A 23 30.49 -7.72 -14.40
CA ILE A 23 30.05 -7.12 -13.15
C ILE A 23 29.10 -5.99 -13.53
N PRO A 24 27.82 -6.05 -13.14
CA PRO A 24 26.87 -5.02 -13.50
C PRO A 24 27.32 -3.67 -12.92
N PRO A 25 27.10 -2.56 -13.64
CA PRO A 25 27.45 -1.24 -13.14
C PRO A 25 26.72 -0.94 -11.82
N TYR A 26 27.44 -0.39 -10.85
CA TYR A 26 26.88 0.01 -9.57
C TYR A 26 26.12 1.34 -9.71
N GLN A 27 24.89 1.41 -9.20
CA GLN A 27 24.11 2.64 -9.20
C GLN A 27 24.66 3.61 -8.15
N LEU A 28 25.43 4.61 -8.60
CA LEU A 28 26.01 5.66 -7.75
C LEU A 28 25.12 6.90 -7.60
N GLY A 29 24.02 6.99 -8.35
CA GLY A 29 23.17 8.18 -8.39
C GLY A 29 22.19 8.35 -7.23
N VAL A 30 22.02 7.33 -6.38
CA VAL A 30 21.16 7.39 -5.18
C VAL A 30 22.06 7.32 -3.96
N GLU A 31 22.23 8.45 -3.27
CA GLU A 31 23.10 8.54 -2.10
C GLU A 31 22.44 7.98 -0.84
N SER A 32 21.14 8.21 -0.65
CA SER A 32 20.40 7.72 0.51
C SER A 32 18.90 7.57 0.21
N ILE A 33 18.22 6.75 1.01
CA ILE A 33 16.76 6.56 0.98
C ILE A 33 16.25 6.72 2.41
N SER A 34 15.31 7.64 2.61
CA SER A 34 14.64 7.88 3.89
C SER A 34 13.12 7.72 3.74
N TYR A 35 12.42 7.58 4.86
CA TYR A 35 10.96 7.62 4.92
C TYR A 35 10.54 8.92 5.62
N GLU A 36 9.68 9.70 4.96
CA GLU A 36 9.09 10.91 5.55
C GLU A 36 7.61 10.71 5.85
N GLU A 37 7.16 11.21 7.00
CA GLU A 37 5.75 11.16 7.37
C GLU A 37 5.01 12.34 6.74
N CYS A 38 4.02 12.06 5.89
CA CYS A 38 3.09 13.07 5.37
C CYS A 38 1.77 13.00 6.13
N ARG A 39 1.37 14.10 6.77
CA ARG A 39 0.08 14.23 7.45
C ARG A 39 -1.00 14.71 6.48
N PRO A 40 -2.28 14.37 6.71
CA PRO A 40 -3.38 14.93 5.93
C PRO A 40 -3.38 16.47 6.00
N THR A 41 -3.71 17.13 4.90
CA THR A 41 -3.82 18.61 4.83
C THR A 41 -5.00 19.14 5.63
N SER A 42 -6.07 18.34 5.70
CA SER A 42 -7.33 18.71 6.34
C SER A 42 -7.67 17.78 7.49
N GLN A 43 -8.54 18.25 8.40
CA GLN A 43 -9.09 17.42 9.46
C GLN A 43 -9.93 16.29 8.85
N VAL A 44 -9.72 15.07 9.35
CA VAL A 44 -10.50 13.89 8.92
C VAL A 44 -11.93 14.03 9.42
N THR A 45 -12.89 14.13 8.49
CA THR A 45 -14.34 14.12 8.76
C THR A 45 -15.01 13.01 7.96
N ALA A 46 -16.27 12.70 8.28
CA ALA A 46 -16.99 11.59 7.64
C ALA A 46 -17.35 11.84 6.15
N TYR A 47 -17.32 13.10 5.69
CA TYR A 47 -17.84 13.49 4.38
C TYR A 47 -16.80 14.09 3.46
N ASN A 48 -15.64 14.51 4.00
CA ASN A 48 -14.58 15.11 3.21
C ASN A 48 -13.54 14.06 2.83
N PRO A 49 -12.95 14.15 1.63
CA PRO A 49 -11.81 13.33 1.26
C PRO A 49 -10.63 13.61 2.19
N ILE A 50 -9.83 12.57 2.43
CA ILE A 50 -8.56 12.71 3.15
C ILE A 50 -7.48 13.01 2.11
N GLU A 51 -6.98 14.24 2.14
CA GLU A 51 -6.02 14.74 1.16
C GLU A 51 -4.60 14.75 1.73
N PHE A 52 -3.65 14.25 0.92
CA PHE A 52 -2.23 14.27 1.21
C PHE A 52 -1.53 15.04 0.11
N ASN A 53 -0.70 16.02 0.48
CA ASN A 53 0.13 16.74 -0.47
C ASN A 53 1.58 16.24 -0.36
N LEU A 54 2.03 15.53 -1.40
CA LEU A 54 3.38 14.99 -1.47
C LEU A 54 4.24 15.97 -2.28
N CYS A 55 5.12 16.72 -1.62
CA CYS A 55 6.07 17.63 -2.27
C CYS A 55 7.50 17.22 -1.90
N ALA A 56 8.39 17.15 -2.88
CA ALA A 56 9.82 17.06 -2.62
C ALA A 56 10.28 18.38 -2.00
N GLN A 57 10.84 18.35 -0.79
CA GLN A 57 11.09 19.56 0.00
C GLN A 57 12.10 20.50 -0.68
N ASN A 58 13.10 19.95 -1.39
CA ASN A 58 14.25 20.72 -1.86
C ASN A 58 14.60 20.55 -3.35
N GLY A 59 13.73 19.92 -4.17
CA GLY A 59 13.94 19.73 -5.62
C GLY A 59 15.13 18.81 -6.02
N LEU A 60 15.95 18.40 -5.05
CA LEU A 60 17.07 17.47 -5.21
C LEU A 60 16.67 16.02 -4.86
N GLU A 61 15.50 15.83 -4.28
CA GLU A 61 14.99 14.54 -3.83
C GLU A 61 13.86 14.06 -4.73
N TYR A 62 13.83 12.75 -4.96
CA TYR A 62 12.77 12.07 -5.71
C TYR A 62 11.89 11.27 -4.75
N ILE A 63 10.58 11.29 -5.00
CA ILE A 63 9.62 10.51 -4.22
C ILE A 63 9.46 9.13 -4.85
N ASP A 64 9.87 8.07 -4.15
CA ASP A 64 9.56 6.69 -4.55
C ASP A 64 8.14 6.30 -4.09
N LEU A 65 7.17 6.54 -4.97
CA LEU A 65 5.76 6.22 -4.76
C LEU A 65 5.50 4.72 -4.55
N ARG A 66 6.38 3.84 -5.04
CA ARG A 66 6.22 2.38 -4.90
C ARG A 66 6.35 1.92 -3.45
N ARG A 67 7.11 2.67 -2.64
CA ARG A 67 7.34 2.36 -1.22
C ARG A 67 6.45 3.16 -0.30
N SER A 68 5.50 3.91 -0.84
CA SER A 68 4.51 4.65 -0.05
C SER A 68 3.54 3.69 0.63
N LYS A 69 3.32 3.93 1.93
CA LYS A 69 2.34 3.23 2.75
C LYS A 69 1.45 4.26 3.43
N LEU A 70 0.19 3.90 3.61
CA LEU A 70 -0.74 4.68 4.40
C LEU A 70 -0.86 4.06 5.79
N TYR A 71 -0.66 4.88 6.81
CA TYR A 71 -0.82 4.51 8.21
C TYR A 71 -2.16 5.05 8.73
N VAL A 72 -2.96 4.19 9.36
CA VAL A 72 -4.29 4.53 9.89
C VAL A 72 -4.37 4.11 11.35
N LYS A 73 -4.71 5.05 12.21
CA LYS A 73 -4.99 4.82 13.62
C LYS A 73 -6.44 5.17 13.93
N LEU A 74 -7.23 4.20 14.38
CA LEU A 74 -8.65 4.39 14.65
C LEU A 74 -9.14 3.64 15.89
N ARG A 75 -10.39 3.92 16.30
CA ARG A 75 -11.14 3.14 17.29
C ARG A 75 -12.54 2.89 16.75
N VAL A 76 -13.02 1.66 16.89
CA VAL A 76 -14.40 1.30 16.53
C VAL A 76 -15.28 1.43 17.78
N LYS A 77 -16.41 2.11 17.67
CA LYS A 77 -17.38 2.34 18.76
C LYS A 77 -18.79 2.07 18.25
N HIS A 78 -19.74 1.91 19.18
CA HIS A 78 -21.15 1.93 18.84
C HIS A 78 -21.59 3.33 18.38
N SER A 79 -22.69 3.41 17.63
CA SER A 79 -23.23 4.69 17.11
C SER A 79 -23.61 5.67 18.22
N ASN A 80 -23.93 5.17 19.41
CA ASN A 80 -24.21 5.96 20.62
C ASN A 80 -22.94 6.47 21.32
N GLY A 81 -21.73 6.11 20.85
CA GLY A 81 -20.44 6.52 21.43
C GLY A 81 -19.87 5.55 22.47
N ASP A 82 -20.61 4.50 22.84
CA ASP A 82 -20.18 3.50 23.81
C ASP A 82 -19.10 2.58 23.24
N ASN A 83 -18.31 2.02 24.14
CA ASN A 83 -17.28 1.05 23.79
C ASN A 83 -17.89 -0.31 23.45
N ILE A 84 -17.27 -1.01 22.50
CA ILE A 84 -17.68 -2.34 22.07
C ILE A 84 -17.30 -3.34 23.15
N ALA A 85 -18.28 -4.04 23.73
CA ALA A 85 -18.00 -5.11 24.70
C ALA A 85 -17.22 -6.27 24.05
N ILE A 86 -16.37 -6.94 24.84
CA ILE A 86 -15.48 -8.04 24.36
C ILE A 86 -16.28 -9.22 23.79
N ASP A 87 -17.41 -9.53 24.39
CA ASP A 87 -18.31 -10.62 24.03
C ASP A 87 -19.25 -10.29 22.87
N SER A 88 -19.42 -8.99 22.54
CA SER A 88 -20.29 -8.55 21.45
C SER A 88 -19.94 -9.19 20.11
N LYS A 89 -20.95 -9.51 19.30
CA LYS A 89 -20.76 -10.08 17.95
C LYS A 89 -20.50 -8.99 16.92
N VAL A 90 -19.46 -8.19 17.15
CA VAL A 90 -19.01 -7.13 16.25
C VAL A 90 -17.58 -7.43 15.81
N ALA A 91 -17.33 -7.42 14.50
CA ALA A 91 -16.02 -7.60 13.91
C ALA A 91 -15.91 -6.74 12.65
N PRO A 92 -14.72 -6.19 12.34
CA PRO A 92 -14.50 -5.51 11.08
C PRO A 92 -14.48 -6.52 9.93
N VAL A 93 -14.80 -6.08 8.72
CA VAL A 93 -14.69 -6.89 7.48
C VAL A 93 -13.24 -7.29 7.17
N ASN A 94 -13.03 -8.30 6.34
CA ASN A 94 -11.71 -8.80 6.02
C ASN A 94 -10.95 -7.75 5.19
N GLY A 95 -9.66 -7.55 5.47
CA GLY A 95 -8.91 -6.46 4.84
C GLY A 95 -9.49 -5.09 5.19
N PHE A 96 -9.87 -4.90 6.46
CA PHE A 96 -10.58 -3.72 6.95
C PHE A 96 -9.94 -2.41 6.50
N PHE A 97 -8.61 -2.35 6.47
CA PHE A 97 -7.85 -1.20 5.99
C PHE A 97 -8.29 -0.73 4.60
N TYR A 98 -8.48 -1.67 3.66
CA TYR A 98 -8.92 -1.36 2.30
C TYR A 98 -10.41 -1.02 2.21
N ALA A 99 -11.21 -1.59 3.11
CA ALA A 99 -12.65 -1.36 3.16
C ALA A 99 -13.02 0.04 3.69
N LEU A 100 -12.10 0.76 4.33
CA LEU A 100 -12.32 2.13 4.79
C LEU A 100 -12.50 3.13 3.66
N PHE A 101 -11.97 2.85 2.47
CA PHE A 101 -11.91 3.80 1.37
C PHE A 101 -12.77 3.30 0.19
N SER A 102 -13.72 4.13 -0.25
CA SER A 102 -14.52 3.86 -1.45
C SER A 102 -13.78 4.21 -2.74
N GLN A 103 -12.92 5.22 -2.68
CA GLN A 103 -12.21 5.81 -3.82
C GLN A 103 -10.88 6.42 -3.35
N VAL A 104 -9.88 6.28 -4.21
CA VAL A 104 -8.52 6.83 -4.08
C VAL A 104 -8.13 7.43 -5.43
N ASP A 105 -7.88 8.73 -5.44
CA ASP A 105 -7.51 9.49 -6.63
C ASP A 105 -6.10 10.04 -6.48
N CYS A 106 -5.34 10.04 -7.58
CA CYS A 106 -4.00 10.61 -7.61
C CYS A 106 -3.91 11.72 -8.64
N TYR A 107 -3.47 12.88 -8.18
CA TYR A 107 -3.28 14.08 -8.99
C TYR A 107 -1.80 14.38 -9.14
N LEU A 108 -1.35 14.67 -10.36
CA LEU A 108 -0.02 15.22 -10.62
C LEU A 108 -0.19 16.64 -11.16
N GLN A 109 0.39 17.62 -10.46
CA GLN A 109 0.28 19.05 -10.79
C GLN A 109 -1.17 19.52 -11.02
N GLY A 110 -2.11 19.01 -10.21
CA GLY A 110 -3.54 19.34 -10.31
C GLY A 110 -4.32 18.61 -11.41
N SER A 111 -3.64 17.82 -12.25
CA SER A 111 -4.30 16.96 -13.24
C SER A 111 -4.55 15.56 -12.66
N LEU A 112 -5.77 15.05 -12.79
CA LEU A 112 -6.12 13.69 -12.39
C LEU A 112 -5.42 12.71 -13.34
N VAL A 113 -4.52 11.89 -12.81
CA VAL A 113 -3.78 10.91 -13.62
C VAL A 113 -4.49 9.57 -13.64
N SER A 114 -5.00 9.13 -12.49
CA SER A 114 -5.93 8.02 -12.44
C SER A 114 -6.79 8.13 -11.20
N SER A 115 -8.05 7.72 -11.38
CA SER A 115 -9.02 7.57 -10.31
C SER A 115 -9.31 6.10 -10.14
N SER A 116 -9.43 5.65 -8.89
CA SER A 116 -10.13 4.41 -8.65
C SER A 116 -11.62 4.72 -8.54
N ASN A 117 -12.42 4.15 -9.46
CA ASN A 117 -13.88 4.19 -9.36
C ASN A 117 -14.35 3.81 -7.95
N THR A 118 -15.60 4.09 -7.61
CA THR A 118 -16.25 3.87 -6.29
C THR A 118 -16.23 2.44 -5.72
N ASN A 119 -15.53 1.50 -6.37
CA ASN A 119 -15.34 0.11 -5.99
C ASN A 119 -13.89 -0.20 -5.58
N TYR A 120 -13.15 0.79 -5.06
CA TYR A 120 -11.74 0.61 -4.67
C TYR A 120 -11.56 -0.55 -3.69
N SER A 121 -12.42 -0.65 -2.67
CA SER A 121 -12.37 -1.74 -1.67
C SER A 121 -12.47 -3.13 -2.31
N TYR A 122 -13.35 -3.33 -3.28
CA TYR A 122 -13.46 -4.58 -4.03
C TYR A 122 -12.24 -4.85 -4.91
N LYS A 123 -11.73 -3.83 -5.62
CA LYS A 123 -10.47 -3.93 -6.39
C LYS A 123 -9.33 -4.41 -5.48
N CYS A 124 -9.20 -3.80 -4.30
CA CYS A 124 -8.17 -4.15 -3.32
C CYS A 124 -8.31 -5.59 -2.84
N MET A 125 -9.52 -6.02 -2.48
CA MET A 125 -9.77 -7.39 -2.05
C MET A 125 -9.38 -8.39 -3.15
N MET A 126 -9.80 -8.17 -4.39
CA MET A 126 -9.45 -9.04 -5.53
C MET A 126 -7.95 -9.07 -5.77
N LYS A 127 -7.27 -7.93 -5.75
CA LYS A 127 -5.81 -7.88 -5.88
C LYS A 127 -5.11 -8.58 -4.72
N THR A 128 -5.61 -8.43 -3.50
CA THR A 128 -5.05 -9.10 -2.32
C THR A 128 -5.15 -10.62 -2.45
N LEU A 129 -6.27 -11.11 -3.00
CA LEU A 129 -6.50 -12.54 -3.22
C LEU A 129 -5.69 -13.10 -4.40
N LEU A 130 -5.49 -12.34 -5.47
CA LEU A 130 -4.84 -12.81 -6.70
C LEU A 130 -3.32 -12.57 -6.71
N ASP A 131 -2.86 -11.43 -6.23
CA ASP A 131 -1.45 -11.00 -6.34
C ASP A 131 -0.55 -11.63 -5.25
N TYR A 132 -1.11 -11.97 -4.08
CA TYR A 132 -0.33 -12.43 -2.92
C TYR A 132 -0.42 -13.93 -2.68
N GLY A 133 0.74 -14.53 -2.41
CA GLY A 133 0.87 -15.91 -1.93
C GLY A 133 0.33 -16.10 -0.51
N GLN A 134 0.19 -17.36 -0.10
CA GLN A 134 -0.35 -17.74 1.21
C GLN A 134 0.51 -17.19 2.37
N ASP A 135 1.83 -17.14 2.20
CA ASP A 135 2.75 -16.65 3.24
C ASP A 135 2.61 -15.15 3.47
N ALA A 136 2.48 -14.36 2.41
CA ALA A 136 2.25 -12.92 2.50
C ALA A 136 0.88 -12.61 3.13
N LYS A 137 -0.14 -13.43 2.82
CA LYS A 137 -1.47 -13.37 3.45
C LYS A 137 -1.46 -13.68 4.94
N ALA A 138 -0.58 -14.58 5.39
CA ALA A 138 -0.44 -14.93 6.79
C ALA A 138 0.48 -13.99 7.59
N SER A 139 1.32 -13.21 6.90
CA SER A 139 2.29 -12.30 7.51
C SER A 139 1.99 -10.83 7.18
N GLN A 140 2.50 -10.31 6.07
CA GLN A 140 2.44 -8.89 5.71
C GLN A 140 1.02 -8.32 5.71
N LEU A 141 0.04 -9.04 5.15
CA LEU A 141 -1.32 -8.53 5.01
C LEU A 141 -2.10 -8.48 6.33
N THR A 142 -1.57 -9.05 7.42
CA THR A 142 -2.15 -8.91 8.76
C THR A 142 -2.12 -7.46 9.25
N SER A 143 -1.18 -6.62 8.76
CA SER A 143 -1.13 -5.17 9.06
C SER A 143 -2.32 -4.40 8.47
N ALA A 144 -2.92 -4.92 7.41
CA ALA A 144 -4.13 -4.41 6.77
C ALA A 144 -5.41 -5.09 7.27
N LEU A 145 -5.32 -5.88 8.35
CA LEU A 145 -6.38 -6.71 8.91
C LEU A 145 -6.91 -7.79 7.95
N PHE A 146 -6.06 -8.31 7.07
CA PHE A 146 -6.40 -9.48 6.28
C PHE A 146 -6.15 -10.75 7.09
N TYR A 147 -7.21 -11.51 7.35
CA TYR A 147 -7.14 -12.84 7.94
C TYR A 147 -7.97 -13.78 7.10
N LYS A 148 -7.42 -14.94 6.74
CA LYS A 148 -8.11 -15.89 5.85
C LYS A 148 -9.36 -16.44 6.53
N ASP A 149 -10.50 -16.23 5.89
CA ASP A 149 -11.78 -16.71 6.38
C ASP A 149 -11.98 -18.20 6.03
N ARG A 150 -12.76 -18.89 6.87
CA ARG A 150 -13.16 -20.28 6.61
C ARG A 150 -14.22 -20.33 5.50
N SER A 151 -13.96 -21.14 4.48
CA SER A 151 -14.91 -21.36 3.37
C SER A 151 -16.27 -21.82 3.89
N GLY A 152 -17.36 -21.26 3.34
CA GLY A 152 -18.73 -21.55 3.75
C GLY A 152 -19.18 -20.93 5.08
N HIS A 153 -18.28 -20.26 5.81
CA HIS A 153 -18.55 -19.74 7.16
C HIS A 153 -18.06 -18.30 7.36
N MET A 154 -17.99 -17.49 6.31
CA MET A 154 -17.36 -16.15 6.38
C MET A 154 -17.96 -15.24 7.47
N ASP A 155 -19.27 -15.34 7.71
CA ASP A 155 -20.00 -14.54 8.70
C ASP A 155 -20.17 -15.23 10.07
N SER A 156 -19.64 -16.43 10.26
CA SER A 156 -19.80 -17.18 11.51
C SER A 156 -18.73 -16.82 12.53
N PHE A 157 -19.14 -16.19 13.64
CA PHE A 157 -18.24 -15.85 14.76
C PHE A 157 -17.61 -17.06 15.46
N ASP A 158 -18.26 -18.23 15.39
CA ASP A 158 -17.83 -19.42 16.14
C ASP A 158 -16.92 -20.33 15.31
N THR A 159 -17.13 -20.39 13.98
CA THR A 159 -16.39 -21.31 13.09
C THR A 159 -15.33 -20.63 12.23
N ASN A 160 -15.39 -19.30 12.08
CA ASN A 160 -14.40 -18.54 11.32
C ASN A 160 -13.30 -17.98 12.21
N THR A 161 -12.12 -18.62 12.15
CA THR A 161 -10.93 -18.19 12.87
C THR A 161 -10.46 -16.78 12.45
N GLY A 162 -10.60 -16.42 11.18
CA GLY A 162 -10.18 -15.11 10.67
C GLY A 162 -11.04 -13.97 11.20
N LEU A 163 -12.36 -14.19 11.31
CA LEU A 163 -13.28 -13.21 11.91
C LEU A 163 -13.04 -13.07 13.42
N TYR A 164 -12.74 -14.18 14.10
CA TYR A 164 -12.44 -14.20 15.53
C TYR A 164 -11.20 -13.36 15.88
N GLU A 165 -10.10 -13.51 15.14
CA GLU A 165 -8.89 -12.70 15.35
C GLU A 165 -9.16 -11.21 15.09
N ARG A 166 -9.90 -10.88 14.02
CA ARG A 166 -10.31 -9.50 13.72
C ARG A 166 -11.17 -8.89 14.83
N LYS A 167 -12.11 -9.63 15.40
CA LYS A 167 -12.92 -9.21 16.56
C LYS A 167 -12.04 -8.87 17.76
N LYS A 168 -11.07 -9.73 18.07
CA LYS A 168 -10.18 -9.56 19.23
C LYS A 168 -9.39 -8.24 19.17
N LEU A 169 -8.99 -7.81 17.98
CA LEU A 169 -8.23 -6.57 17.77
C LEU A 169 -9.04 -5.30 18.09
N ILE A 170 -10.36 -5.32 17.92
CA ILE A 170 -11.23 -4.16 18.18
C ILE A 170 -11.97 -4.21 19.52
N GLY A 171 -11.92 -5.35 20.23
CA GLY A 171 -12.63 -5.54 21.49
C GLY A 171 -12.30 -4.49 22.54
N ASN A 172 -13.32 -4.04 23.28
CA ASN A 172 -13.25 -2.91 24.22
C ASN A 172 -12.87 -1.56 23.56
N SER A 173 -13.14 -1.40 22.26
CA SER A 173 -12.84 -0.19 21.48
C SER A 173 -11.38 0.27 21.61
N LYS A 174 -10.46 -0.69 21.64
CA LYS A 174 -9.01 -0.42 21.67
C LYS A 174 -8.58 0.37 20.44
N SER A 175 -7.55 1.19 20.61
CA SER A 175 -6.86 1.81 19.47
C SER A 175 -6.27 0.72 18.58
N LEU A 176 -6.67 0.74 17.32
CA LEU A 176 -6.17 -0.14 16.30
C LEU A 176 -5.28 0.68 15.36
N ASP A 177 -4.04 0.25 15.23
CA ASP A 177 -3.05 0.82 14.33
C ASP A 177 -2.90 -0.14 13.14
N MET A 178 -3.03 0.38 11.92
CA MET A 178 -2.96 -0.36 10.68
C MET A 178 -2.02 0.35 9.71
N GLU A 179 -1.36 -0.44 8.88
CA GLU A 179 -0.50 0.07 7.81
C GLU A 179 -0.69 -0.80 6.57
N GLY A 180 -0.78 -0.16 5.41
CA GLY A 180 -0.90 -0.87 4.14
C GLY A 180 -0.50 -0.02 2.95
N MET A 181 -0.13 -0.70 1.87
CA MET A 181 0.07 -0.06 0.57
C MET A 181 -1.28 0.27 -0.06
N LEU A 182 -1.37 1.36 -0.81
CA LEU A 182 -2.57 1.69 -1.58
C LEU A 182 -2.51 1.00 -2.96
N PHE A 183 -3.58 0.31 -3.34
CA PHE A 183 -3.69 -0.38 -4.62
C PHE A 183 -4.11 0.56 -5.75
N HIS A 184 -3.22 1.50 -6.04
CA HIS A 184 -3.37 2.47 -7.11
C HIS A 184 -2.27 2.27 -8.14
N ASP A 185 -2.55 2.57 -9.41
CA ASP A 185 -1.68 2.15 -10.51
C ASP A 185 -0.32 2.90 -10.49
N LEU A 186 -0.30 4.15 -10.00
CA LEU A 186 0.94 4.91 -9.76
C LEU A 186 1.72 4.47 -8.51
N LEU A 187 1.06 3.80 -7.56
CA LEU A 187 1.67 3.38 -6.30
C LEU A 187 2.14 1.92 -6.36
N LYS A 188 1.90 1.22 -7.48
CA LYS A 188 2.28 -0.18 -7.68
C LYS A 188 3.44 -0.30 -8.67
N TRP A 189 4.28 -1.30 -8.44
CA TRP A 189 5.21 -1.82 -9.45
C TRP A 189 4.39 -2.42 -10.62
N ILE A 190 4.36 -1.71 -11.76
CA ILE A 190 3.99 -2.31 -13.04
C ILE A 190 5.16 -3.21 -13.44
N VAL A 191 4.91 -4.52 -13.50
CA VAL A 191 5.72 -5.42 -14.31
C VAL A 191 5.19 -5.26 -15.72
N THR A 192 5.76 -4.33 -16.46
CA THR A 192 5.68 -4.41 -17.92
C THR A 192 6.64 -5.51 -18.31
N TYR A 193 6.08 -6.63 -18.77
CA TYR A 193 6.83 -7.62 -19.54
C TYR A 193 7.17 -7.04 -20.92
#